data_AF-A0A4R1ESR7-F1
#
_entry.id   AF-A0A4R1ESR7-F1
#
_cell.length_a   1.000
_cell.length_b   1.000
_cell.length_c   1.000
_cell.angle_alpha   90.00
_cell.angle_beta   90.00
_cell.angle_gamma   90.00
#
_symmetry.space_group_name_H-M   'P 1'
#
loop_
_entity.id
_entity.type
_entity.pdbx_description
1 polymer ?
#
loop_
_entity_poly.entity_id
_entity_poly.type
_entity_poly.pdbx_seq_one_letter_code
_entity_poly.pdbx_strand_id
1 'polypeptide(L)'
;MRILSLLLFSLLLSACGGGSSSSNNGESSSPPDTSSPVDSSSEDNANESTDSSDSSDSSDSSDSSDSSDSSDSSDSSDSSDSSDPTDNSVVTETNDDPDYSAAAITVTAEKDAKFLTQATFGPSEAAIDNLVSQNNLEAWIDQQIALPMSRTLPYVEANSNGSLRSTRHDIWWKNAIEGDDQLRQRMAFALSEIFVISDLDYALGNAQYGVSHYYDMLAENAFGNYRELLEKVTLHPTMGIYLSMVRNQKANPALQIRPDENYAREVLQLFSVGLYKLNDRGEALPLANPIPTYSQNTVEDFAKVFTGWNFADSSGTWVSNDLTPYDKRLAMIADYNTPVSDSYHDTTTKILLNGAQLMSSASSSTPAEDDMEAALDNIASHPNVAPFFSKLLIQRFTTSNPSPNYVERVAAVFNDNGQGEKGDLGAVVKAILLDQEAVNGKSVNPDFGKVKEPLMQLAQLWRAFDAQPGSGATNNSYRLYAKSSDRLEEVFGQAVLKSPSVFNFFLPDNLLASDSSLYAPEMQIMTEANVASMHNAFHQQIYTFNSQDTGGWDGATRINIDKAVQLAPDVDALVEYLNKLLLAGSLGASQKSIITNHLATISDSSERAQEAIFLIVASAGFKVQG
;
A
#
# COMPACT_ATOMS: atom_id res chain seq x y z
N MET A 1 -1.00 20.59 13.70
CA MET A 1 -1.90 20.50 14.89
C MET A 1 -3.30 19.98 14.57
N ARG A 2 -3.93 20.33 13.43
CA ARG A 2 -5.37 20.08 13.19
C ARG A 2 -5.75 18.58 13.13
N ILE A 3 -4.88 17.75 12.56
CA ILE A 3 -5.02 16.28 12.51
C ILE A 3 -5.26 15.69 13.92
N LEU A 4 -4.54 16.21 14.92
CA LEU A 4 -4.62 15.73 16.31
C LEU A 4 -5.96 16.11 16.97
N SER A 5 -6.56 17.25 16.59
CA SER A 5 -7.80 17.75 17.17
C SER A 5 -9.04 16.93 16.76
N LEU A 6 -9.05 16.37 15.55
CA LEU A 6 -10.14 15.51 15.07
C LEU A 6 -10.08 14.11 15.71
N LEU A 7 -8.89 13.53 15.83
CA LEU A 7 -8.68 12.24 16.52
C LEU A 7 -8.97 12.30 18.04
N LEU A 8 -9.05 13.49 18.64
CA LEU A 8 -9.52 13.65 20.03
C LEU A 8 -11.03 13.50 20.19
N PHE A 9 -11.83 13.64 19.13
CA PHE A 9 -13.30 13.61 19.25
C PHE A 9 -13.84 12.18 19.43
N SER A 10 -13.24 11.19 18.78
CA SER A 10 -13.60 9.77 18.95
C SER A 10 -13.23 9.21 20.33
N LEU A 11 -12.15 9.72 20.95
CA LEU A 11 -11.78 9.39 22.34
C LEU A 11 -12.87 9.73 23.37
N LEU A 12 -13.72 10.72 23.10
CA LEU A 12 -14.84 11.10 23.99
C LEU A 12 -16.08 10.18 23.85
N LEU A 13 -16.18 9.40 22.77
CA LEU A 13 -17.29 8.47 22.53
C LEU A 13 -17.02 7.08 23.09
N SER A 14 -15.77 6.59 23.00
CA SER A 14 -15.37 5.27 23.54
C SER A 14 -15.40 5.17 25.06
N ALA A 15 -15.46 6.29 25.79
CA ALA A 15 -15.44 6.33 27.25
C ALA A 15 -16.80 5.99 27.93
N CYS A 16 -17.87 5.76 27.16
CA CYS A 16 -19.25 5.67 27.66
C CYS A 16 -19.96 4.34 27.34
N GLY A 17 -19.35 3.20 27.70
CA GLY A 17 -20.06 1.92 27.73
C GLY A 17 -19.14 0.72 28.05
N GLY A 18 -19.37 -0.05 29.11
CA GLY A 18 -20.36 0.10 30.20
C GLY A 18 -20.23 -1.07 31.19
N GLY A 19 -20.57 -0.86 32.47
CA GLY A 19 -20.32 -1.87 33.51
C GLY A 19 -21.47 -2.07 34.49
N SER A 20 -21.81 -3.34 34.76
CA SER A 20 -22.56 -3.76 35.95
C SER A 20 -22.43 -5.27 36.21
N SER A 21 -22.01 -5.62 37.44
CA SER A 21 -22.48 -6.74 38.30
C SER A 21 -22.81 -8.16 37.74
N SER A 22 -22.62 -9.27 38.46
CA SER A 22 -21.74 -9.67 39.58
C SER A 22 -22.09 -11.11 40.01
N SER A 23 -21.09 -11.99 40.14
CA SER A 23 -21.01 -13.17 41.02
C SER A 23 -22.28 -13.88 41.56
N ASN A 24 -22.40 -15.19 41.33
CA ASN A 24 -22.61 -16.14 42.44
C ASN A 24 -22.13 -17.58 42.12
N ASN A 25 -21.93 -18.39 43.16
CA ASN A 25 -21.34 -19.75 43.09
C ASN A 25 -22.39 -20.88 43.00
N GLY A 26 -22.01 -22.09 42.55
CA GLY A 26 -22.88 -23.28 42.63
C GLY A 26 -22.30 -24.58 42.03
N GLU A 27 -21.93 -25.52 42.90
CA GLU A 27 -21.17 -26.76 42.66
C GLU A 27 -21.78 -27.85 41.74
N SER A 28 -20.90 -28.52 40.98
CA SER A 28 -20.76 -29.99 40.79
C SER A 28 -22.00 -30.92 40.75
N SER A 29 -22.18 -31.65 39.62
CA SER A 29 -22.25 -33.14 39.59
C SER A 29 -22.33 -33.72 38.17
N SER A 30 -22.13 -35.04 38.01
CA SER A 30 -22.13 -35.82 36.75
C SER A 30 -22.19 -37.34 37.08
N PRO A 31 -22.35 -38.27 36.11
CA PRO A 31 -23.33 -38.36 35.03
C PRO A 31 -24.09 -39.74 35.10
N PRO A 32 -24.12 -40.62 34.07
CA PRO A 32 -25.00 -40.66 32.88
C PRO A 32 -26.01 -41.85 32.86
N ASP A 33 -26.97 -41.85 31.92
CA ASP A 33 -27.55 -43.08 31.30
C ASP A 33 -28.28 -42.71 29.98
N THR A 34 -27.80 -43.13 28.80
CA THR A 34 -28.09 -44.36 28.01
C THR A 34 -29.42 -44.39 27.22
N SER A 35 -29.33 -44.40 25.88
CA SER A 35 -29.81 -45.49 24.99
C SER A 35 -29.95 -45.06 23.51
N SER A 36 -29.57 -45.96 22.61
CA SER A 36 -29.98 -46.04 21.19
C SER A 36 -30.45 -47.49 20.97
N PRO A 37 -31.30 -47.82 19.96
CA PRO A 37 -30.76 -48.16 18.63
C PRO A 37 -31.71 -48.06 17.40
N VAL A 38 -31.14 -47.97 16.17
CA VAL A 38 -31.57 -48.68 14.91
C VAL A 38 -32.95 -48.28 14.30
N ASP A 39 -33.24 -48.27 12.98
CA ASP A 39 -32.67 -48.96 11.80
C ASP A 39 -32.62 -48.10 10.50
N SER A 40 -32.12 -48.73 9.42
CA SER A 40 -32.08 -48.41 7.99
C SER A 40 -33.43 -48.72 7.25
N SER A 41 -33.64 -48.62 5.93
CA SER A 41 -32.79 -48.46 4.71
C SER A 41 -33.63 -47.95 3.49
N SER A 42 -32.97 -47.48 2.41
CA SER A 42 -33.36 -47.45 0.94
C SER A 42 -34.80 -47.11 0.48
N GLU A 43 -35.07 -46.41 -0.64
CA GLU A 43 -34.71 -46.72 -2.05
C GLU A 43 -34.73 -45.47 -2.98
N ASP A 44 -34.43 -45.69 -4.27
CA ASP A 44 -34.16 -44.69 -5.33
C ASP A 44 -35.37 -43.89 -5.87
N ASN A 45 -35.11 -42.68 -6.40
CA ASN A 45 -35.04 -42.50 -7.87
C ASN A 45 -34.53 -41.11 -8.31
N ALA A 46 -34.07 -41.03 -9.57
CA ALA A 46 -33.64 -39.79 -10.23
C ALA A 46 -34.77 -39.21 -11.10
N ASN A 47 -34.65 -37.93 -11.46
CA ASN A 47 -35.04 -37.48 -12.80
C ASN A 47 -34.22 -36.26 -13.25
N GLU A 48 -34.15 -36.06 -14.56
CA GLU A 48 -33.35 -35.02 -15.22
C GLU A 48 -34.06 -33.65 -15.23
N SER A 49 -33.27 -32.57 -15.31
CA SER A 49 -33.77 -31.22 -15.54
C SER A 49 -33.40 -30.72 -16.94
N THR A 50 -34.38 -30.71 -17.85
CA THR A 50 -34.31 -30.01 -19.13
C THR A 50 -35.55 -29.14 -19.30
N ASP A 51 -35.37 -27.82 -19.40
CA ASP A 51 -36.14 -27.04 -20.36
C ASP A 51 -35.40 -25.74 -20.76
N SER A 52 -36.04 -24.93 -21.59
CA SER A 52 -35.42 -24.13 -22.63
C SER A 52 -35.88 -22.66 -22.63
N SER A 53 -35.42 -21.91 -23.64
CA SER A 53 -36.01 -20.67 -24.13
C SER A 53 -37.53 -20.81 -24.45
N ASP A 54 -38.35 -19.76 -24.61
CA ASP A 54 -38.01 -18.45 -25.19
C ASP A 54 -39.04 -17.31 -24.89
N SER A 55 -38.63 -16.07 -25.22
CA SER A 55 -39.41 -14.90 -25.70
C SER A 55 -40.84 -14.55 -25.20
N SER A 56 -40.97 -13.30 -24.68
CA SER A 56 -41.97 -12.21 -24.96
C SER A 56 -43.31 -12.51 -25.69
N ASP A 57 -44.41 -11.75 -25.52
CA ASP A 57 -44.53 -10.27 -25.67
C ASP A 57 -45.94 -9.70 -25.30
N SER A 58 -46.10 -8.36 -25.26
CA SER A 58 -47.34 -7.53 -25.21
C SER A 58 -48.18 -7.55 -23.90
N SER A 59 -48.97 -6.53 -23.51
CA SER A 59 -49.23 -5.13 -23.94
C SER A 59 -49.32 -4.21 -22.67
N ASP A 60 -49.38 -2.88 -22.66
CA ASP A 60 -50.28 -1.98 -23.41
C ASP A 60 -49.84 -0.48 -23.42
N SER A 61 -50.59 0.30 -24.20
CA SER A 61 -50.60 1.75 -24.48
C SER A 61 -51.12 2.64 -23.32
N SER A 62 -51.17 3.99 -23.36
CA SER A 62 -50.78 5.06 -24.32
C SER A 62 -50.17 6.25 -23.50
N ASP A 63 -49.92 7.50 -23.92
CA ASP A 63 -50.13 8.39 -25.10
C ASP A 63 -49.10 9.57 -24.96
N SER A 64 -49.22 10.72 -25.62
CA SER A 64 -48.69 11.10 -26.95
C SER A 64 -48.64 12.66 -27.07
N SER A 65 -48.22 13.19 -28.23
CA SER A 65 -47.95 14.61 -28.62
C SER A 65 -46.59 15.20 -28.16
N ASP A 66 -45.68 15.68 -29.04
CA ASP A 66 -45.67 16.72 -30.12
C ASP A 66 -45.38 18.14 -29.58
N SER A 67 -44.53 18.99 -30.18
CA SER A 67 -43.91 19.01 -31.53
C SER A 67 -42.48 19.62 -31.57
N SER A 68 -41.94 19.76 -32.79
CA SER A 68 -40.74 20.49 -33.25
C SER A 68 -40.71 22.00 -32.85
N ASP A 69 -39.70 22.83 -33.16
CA ASP A 69 -38.81 22.86 -34.35
C ASP A 69 -37.60 23.83 -34.23
N SER A 70 -36.81 23.88 -35.32
CA SER A 70 -35.99 25.00 -35.80
C SER A 70 -34.61 25.27 -35.18
N SER A 71 -33.60 25.11 -36.04
CA SER A 71 -32.33 25.84 -36.01
C SER A 71 -32.50 27.32 -36.36
N ASP A 72 -31.61 28.18 -35.87
CA ASP A 72 -31.18 29.35 -36.67
C ASP A 72 -29.69 29.66 -36.39
N SER A 73 -29.07 30.41 -37.30
CA SER A 73 -27.65 30.79 -37.26
C SER A 73 -27.47 32.26 -37.67
N SER A 74 -26.66 33.00 -36.90
CA SER A 74 -26.22 34.32 -37.32
C SER A 74 -24.78 34.60 -36.93
N ASP A 75 -24.05 35.11 -37.92
CA ASP A 75 -22.70 35.66 -37.84
C ASP A 75 -22.82 37.18 -37.68
N SER A 76 -21.99 37.77 -36.81
CA SER A 76 -21.75 39.20 -36.82
C SER A 76 -20.40 39.54 -36.18
N SER A 77 -19.53 40.13 -37.00
CA SER A 77 -18.31 40.78 -36.55
C SER A 77 -18.60 42.07 -35.78
N ASP A 78 -17.73 42.38 -34.82
CA ASP A 78 -17.34 43.76 -34.58
C ASP A 78 -15.83 43.83 -34.32
N SER A 79 -15.22 44.97 -34.63
CA SER A 79 -13.78 45.18 -34.63
C SER A 79 -13.46 46.59 -34.14
N SER A 80 -12.79 46.69 -32.99
CA SER A 80 -12.20 47.95 -32.53
C SER A 80 -10.78 47.73 -32.01
N ASP A 81 -9.93 48.72 -32.27
CA ASP A 81 -8.49 48.72 -32.07
C ASP A 81 -8.12 49.58 -30.87
N SER A 82 -7.34 49.03 -29.92
CA SER A 82 -6.58 49.83 -28.97
C SER A 82 -5.34 49.07 -28.47
N SER A 83 -4.17 49.61 -28.80
CA SER A 83 -2.85 49.22 -28.31
C SER A 83 -2.70 49.19 -26.78
N ASP A 84 -1.96 48.21 -26.27
CA ASP A 84 -1.00 48.39 -25.16
C ASP A 84 0.12 47.30 -25.27
N PRO A 85 1.15 47.22 -24.40
CA PRO A 85 2.49 46.84 -24.86
C PRO A 85 2.92 45.42 -24.47
N THR A 86 4.11 45.03 -24.92
CA THR A 86 4.81 43.83 -24.48
C THR A 86 5.33 43.98 -23.04
N ASP A 87 4.47 43.76 -22.05
CA ASP A 87 4.95 43.41 -20.70
C ASP A 87 5.35 41.93 -20.67
N ASN A 88 6.64 41.67 -20.86
CA ASN A 88 7.20 40.33 -20.76
C ASN A 88 7.59 40.05 -19.30
N SER A 89 6.62 40.19 -18.39
CA SER A 89 6.78 40.00 -16.96
C SER A 89 7.04 38.52 -16.67
N VAL A 90 8.32 38.19 -16.50
CA VAL A 90 8.76 36.93 -15.91
C VAL A 90 8.15 36.85 -14.52
N VAL A 91 7.15 35.98 -14.35
CA VAL A 91 6.68 35.58 -13.04
C VAL A 91 7.82 34.80 -12.40
N THR A 92 8.63 35.50 -11.59
CA THR A 92 9.51 34.85 -10.64
C THR A 92 8.61 34.21 -9.59
N GLU A 93 8.32 32.92 -9.75
CA GLU A 93 7.65 32.13 -8.72
C GLU A 93 8.44 32.31 -7.42
N THR A 94 7.78 32.88 -6.41
CA THR A 94 8.41 33.11 -5.13
C THR A 94 8.60 31.77 -4.43
N ASN A 95 9.78 31.57 -3.86
CA ASN A 95 10.14 30.33 -3.20
C ASN A 95 9.50 30.32 -1.80
N ASP A 96 8.18 30.11 -1.78
CA ASP A 96 7.28 30.31 -0.63
C ASP A 96 7.36 29.16 0.41
N ASP A 97 8.10 28.09 0.09
CA ASP A 97 8.35 26.97 1.00
C ASP A 97 9.29 27.37 2.17
N PRO A 98 9.07 26.86 3.39
CA PRO A 98 9.93 27.14 4.53
C PRO A 98 11.40 26.70 4.35
N ASP A 99 12.34 27.46 4.92
CA ASP A 99 13.74 27.05 5.00
C ASP A 99 13.94 25.97 6.10
N TYR A 100 13.97 24.70 5.67
CA TYR A 100 14.24 23.55 6.53
C TYR A 100 15.74 23.36 6.87
N SER A 101 16.66 24.12 6.25
CA SER A 101 18.12 23.97 6.42
C SER A 101 18.68 24.68 7.67
N ALA A 102 17.94 25.62 8.25
CA ALA A 102 18.37 26.40 9.40
C ALA A 102 18.43 25.62 10.74
N ALA A 103 17.93 24.38 10.77
CA ALA A 103 17.90 23.53 11.97
C ALA A 103 19.15 22.63 12.06
N ALA A 104 19.98 22.87 13.08
CA ALA A 104 21.18 22.08 13.31
C ALA A 104 20.87 20.60 13.59
N ILE A 105 21.63 19.69 12.96
CA ILE A 105 21.52 18.25 13.18
C ILE A 105 22.21 17.87 14.50
N THR A 106 21.56 18.21 15.62
CA THR A 106 21.76 17.49 16.89
C THR A 106 21.25 16.06 16.72
N VAL A 107 22.13 15.06 16.88
CA VAL A 107 21.74 13.65 16.95
C VAL A 107 21.19 13.38 18.35
N THR A 108 20.00 12.78 18.43
CA THR A 108 19.36 12.36 19.70
C THR A 108 18.54 11.09 19.43
N ALA A 109 18.35 10.26 20.47
CA ALA A 109 17.62 9.00 20.34
C ALA A 109 16.17 9.17 19.86
N GLU A 110 15.58 10.34 20.08
CA GLU A 110 14.25 10.71 19.57
C GLU A 110 14.27 10.93 18.05
N LYS A 111 15.30 11.59 17.50
CA LYS A 111 15.45 11.73 16.04
C LYS A 111 15.75 10.39 15.38
N ASP A 112 16.54 9.55 16.01
CA ASP A 112 16.86 8.21 15.50
C ASP A 112 15.62 7.29 15.56
N ALA A 113 14.80 7.39 16.61
CA ALA A 113 13.49 6.73 16.68
C ALA A 113 12.49 7.25 15.62
N LYS A 114 12.47 8.57 15.34
CA LYS A 114 11.69 9.15 14.23
C LYS A 114 12.13 8.57 12.88
N PHE A 115 13.42 8.62 12.60
CA PHE A 115 14.00 8.13 11.35
C PHE A 115 13.68 6.65 11.15
N LEU A 116 13.85 5.82 12.19
CA LEU A 116 13.47 4.40 12.14
C LEU A 116 11.96 4.20 11.96
N THR A 117 11.11 5.09 12.46
CA THR A 117 9.65 5.04 12.22
C THR A 117 9.32 5.29 10.74
N GLN A 118 10.06 6.18 10.07
CA GLN A 118 9.92 6.44 8.62
C GLN A 118 10.51 5.30 7.77
N ALA A 119 11.71 4.83 8.12
CA ALA A 119 12.54 3.92 7.31
C ALA A 119 12.24 2.41 7.50
N THR A 120 11.48 2.03 8.52
CA THR A 120 11.21 0.61 8.87
C THR A 120 9.72 0.36 9.14
N PHE A 121 9.36 -0.82 9.62
CA PHE A 121 8.03 -1.10 10.18
C PHE A 121 7.82 -0.56 11.62
N GLY A 122 8.85 0.09 12.19
CA GLY A 122 8.82 0.73 13.51
C GLY A 122 10.11 0.46 14.31
N PRO A 123 10.55 1.38 15.17
CA PRO A 123 11.73 1.16 16.01
C PRO A 123 11.51 0.06 17.06
N SER A 124 12.57 -0.68 17.37
CA SER A 124 12.77 -1.37 18.66
C SER A 124 13.84 -0.62 19.47
N GLU A 125 13.95 -0.86 20.78
CA GLU A 125 14.99 -0.21 21.59
C GLU A 125 16.40 -0.56 21.08
N ALA A 126 16.65 -1.81 20.70
CA ALA A 126 17.93 -2.24 20.12
C ALA A 126 18.25 -1.55 18.77
N ALA A 127 17.23 -1.24 17.95
CA ALA A 127 17.44 -0.53 16.69
C ALA A 127 17.80 0.95 16.92
N ILE A 128 17.14 1.61 17.89
CA ILE A 128 17.47 2.99 18.29
C ILE A 128 18.89 3.05 18.84
N ASP A 129 19.23 2.20 19.81
CA ASP A 129 20.53 2.22 20.48
C ASP A 129 21.70 1.89 19.52
N ASN A 130 21.45 1.05 18.50
CA ASN A 130 22.39 0.81 17.40
C ASN A 130 22.60 2.08 16.55
N LEU A 131 21.53 2.72 16.08
CA LEU A 131 21.62 3.91 15.24
C LEU A 131 22.26 5.10 15.97
N VAL A 132 21.93 5.30 17.26
CA VAL A 132 22.59 6.27 18.15
C VAL A 132 24.09 5.99 18.26
N SER A 133 24.48 4.71 18.39
CA SER A 133 25.89 4.30 18.45
C SER A 133 26.63 4.48 17.12
N GLN A 134 25.91 4.36 16.00
CA GLN A 134 26.43 4.57 14.65
C GLN A 134 26.57 6.05 14.28
N ASN A 135 25.67 6.92 14.80
CA ASN A 135 25.68 8.37 14.62
C ASN A 135 25.79 8.82 13.14
N ASN A 136 25.21 8.03 12.21
CA ASN A 136 25.22 8.33 10.78
C ASN A 136 24.05 7.63 10.06
N LEU A 137 23.03 8.40 9.69
CA LEU A 137 21.83 7.92 8.99
C LEU A 137 22.15 7.38 7.58
N GLU A 138 23.05 8.03 6.83
CA GLU A 138 23.42 7.59 5.48
C GLU A 138 24.13 6.24 5.51
N ALA A 139 25.10 6.07 6.41
CA ALA A 139 25.80 4.79 6.56
C ALA A 139 24.89 3.66 7.07
N TRP A 140 23.76 3.97 7.71
CA TRP A 140 22.74 2.99 8.08
C TRP A 140 21.91 2.58 6.85
N ILE A 141 21.53 3.55 6.00
CA ILE A 141 20.86 3.29 4.71
C ILE A 141 21.76 2.41 3.82
N ASP A 142 23.04 2.73 3.69
CA ASP A 142 23.98 1.95 2.87
C ASP A 142 24.15 0.51 3.38
N GLN A 143 24.16 0.31 4.70
CA GLN A 143 24.17 -1.03 5.30
C GLN A 143 22.88 -1.80 5.00
N GLN A 144 21.72 -1.16 5.15
CA GLN A 144 20.42 -1.75 4.86
C GLN A 144 20.25 -2.11 3.38
N ILE A 145 20.77 -1.29 2.45
CA ILE A 145 20.80 -1.58 1.01
C ILE A 145 21.68 -2.80 0.71
N ALA A 146 22.77 -2.97 1.44
CA ALA A 146 23.69 -4.10 1.31
C ALA A 146 23.25 -5.39 2.01
N LEU A 147 22.18 -5.38 2.83
CA LEU A 147 21.73 -6.58 3.54
C LEU A 147 21.09 -7.61 2.59
N PRO A 148 21.32 -8.93 2.84
CA PRO A 148 20.60 -10.00 2.17
C PRO A 148 19.08 -9.86 2.33
N MET A 149 18.34 -10.18 1.28
CA MET A 149 16.89 -10.07 1.26
C MET A 149 16.19 -11.20 2.02
N SER A 150 15.28 -10.86 2.93
CA SER A 150 14.31 -11.81 3.49
C SER A 150 13.27 -12.17 2.41
N ARG A 151 13.14 -13.46 2.09
CA ARG A 151 12.22 -13.98 1.05
C ARG A 151 10.97 -14.59 1.65
N THR A 152 9.85 -14.44 0.94
CA THR A 152 8.55 -15.01 1.31
C THR A 152 8.28 -16.34 0.59
N LEU A 153 8.61 -16.46 -0.69
CA LEU A 153 8.26 -17.63 -1.50
C LEU A 153 8.80 -18.97 -0.92
N PRO A 154 10.10 -19.11 -0.54
CA PRO A 154 10.63 -20.39 -0.09
C PRO A 154 9.96 -20.92 1.19
N TYR A 155 9.46 -20.02 2.04
CA TYR A 155 8.67 -20.41 3.21
C TYR A 155 7.28 -20.88 2.81
N VAL A 156 6.63 -20.22 1.85
CA VAL A 156 5.30 -20.61 1.36
C VAL A 156 5.37 -21.96 0.62
N GLU A 157 6.41 -22.21 -0.17
CA GLU A 157 6.66 -23.52 -0.80
C GLU A 157 6.88 -24.65 0.23
N ALA A 158 7.52 -24.36 1.36
CA ALA A 158 7.75 -25.33 2.42
C ALA A 158 6.55 -25.56 3.37
N ASN A 159 5.57 -24.64 3.40
CA ASN A 159 4.49 -24.60 4.40
C ASN A 159 3.08 -24.38 3.79
N SER A 160 2.91 -24.62 2.50
CA SER A 160 1.64 -24.49 1.77
C SER A 160 1.56 -25.51 0.63
N ASN A 161 0.38 -25.62 0.01
CA ASN A 161 0.16 -26.31 -1.27
C ASN A 161 0.14 -25.34 -2.46
N GLY A 162 0.32 -24.03 -2.22
CA GLY A 162 0.19 -22.97 -3.21
C GLY A 162 -1.11 -22.19 -3.17
N SER A 163 -2.13 -22.62 -2.43
CA SER A 163 -3.43 -21.91 -2.32
C SER A 163 -3.81 -21.43 -0.91
N LEU A 164 -3.03 -21.73 0.14
CA LEU A 164 -3.28 -21.22 1.49
C LEU A 164 -2.74 -19.78 1.66
N ARG A 165 -3.65 -18.80 1.80
CA ARG A 165 -3.30 -17.38 2.06
C ARG A 165 -2.52 -17.18 3.36
N SER A 166 -2.91 -17.86 4.44
CA SER A 166 -2.32 -17.72 5.78
C SER A 166 -0.79 -17.83 5.78
N THR A 167 -0.23 -18.83 5.09
CA THR A 167 1.22 -19.06 5.04
C THR A 167 2.00 -17.86 4.48
N ARG A 168 1.43 -17.12 3.51
CA ARG A 168 2.04 -15.90 2.94
C ARG A 168 2.01 -14.74 3.94
N HIS A 169 0.87 -14.53 4.60
CA HIS A 169 0.74 -13.49 5.62
C HIS A 169 1.66 -13.77 6.84
N ASP A 170 1.81 -15.04 7.22
CA ASP A 170 2.66 -15.47 8.34
C ASP A 170 4.15 -15.17 8.12
N ILE A 171 4.68 -15.33 6.90
CA ILE A 171 6.08 -14.95 6.58
C ILE A 171 6.25 -13.46 6.37
N TRP A 172 5.26 -12.75 5.80
CA TRP A 172 5.33 -11.30 5.69
C TRP A 172 5.45 -10.64 7.07
N TRP A 173 4.65 -11.09 8.05
CA TRP A 173 4.76 -10.60 9.42
C TRP A 173 6.11 -10.91 10.07
N LYS A 174 6.69 -12.09 9.85
CA LYS A 174 8.06 -12.40 10.30
C LYS A 174 9.09 -11.47 9.69
N ASN A 175 9.06 -11.26 8.38
CA ASN A 175 10.00 -10.35 7.71
C ASN A 175 9.85 -8.90 8.23
N ALA A 176 8.62 -8.46 8.51
CA ALA A 176 8.37 -7.14 9.10
C ALA A 176 8.88 -7.03 10.56
N ILE A 177 8.73 -8.06 11.40
CA ILE A 177 9.04 -8.01 12.84
C ILE A 177 10.47 -8.43 13.16
N GLU A 178 10.96 -9.51 12.56
CA GLU A 178 12.25 -10.17 12.83
C GLU A 178 13.34 -9.82 11.81
N GLY A 179 12.97 -9.49 10.55
CA GLY A 179 13.92 -9.37 9.44
C GLY A 179 14.90 -8.20 9.58
N ASP A 180 16.19 -8.45 9.34
CA ASP A 180 17.26 -7.45 9.40
C ASP A 180 17.14 -6.38 8.29
N ASP A 181 16.67 -6.76 7.10
CA ASP A 181 16.57 -5.93 5.89
C ASP A 181 15.33 -5.01 5.89
N GLN A 182 15.07 -4.38 7.03
CA GLN A 182 13.89 -3.55 7.28
C GLN A 182 13.60 -2.53 6.18
N LEU A 183 14.58 -1.77 5.71
CA LEU A 183 14.38 -0.77 4.66
C LEU A 183 13.93 -1.43 3.33
N ARG A 184 14.46 -2.62 3.02
CA ARG A 184 14.10 -3.38 1.82
C ARG A 184 12.66 -3.87 1.90
N GLN A 185 12.28 -4.47 3.03
CA GLN A 185 10.91 -4.95 3.25
C GLN A 185 9.92 -3.77 3.31
N ARG A 186 10.34 -2.62 3.87
CA ARG A 186 9.53 -1.40 3.96
C ARG A 186 9.32 -0.73 2.61
N MET A 187 10.33 -0.77 1.73
CA MET A 187 10.26 -0.35 0.33
C MET A 187 9.42 -1.32 -0.50
N ALA A 188 9.61 -2.63 -0.37
CA ALA A 188 8.78 -3.65 -1.04
C ALA A 188 7.28 -3.46 -0.73
N PHE A 189 6.95 -3.15 0.53
CA PHE A 189 5.59 -2.82 0.94
C PHE A 189 5.08 -1.52 0.28
N ALA A 190 5.87 -0.45 0.29
CA ALA A 190 5.52 0.81 -0.41
C ALA A 190 5.33 0.61 -1.92
N LEU A 191 6.17 -0.19 -2.57
CA LEU A 191 6.05 -0.56 -3.98
C LEU A 191 4.80 -1.41 -4.24
N SER A 192 4.41 -2.30 -3.31
CA SER A 192 3.19 -3.10 -3.44
C SER A 192 1.89 -2.29 -3.32
N GLU A 193 1.98 -1.09 -2.74
CA GLU A 193 0.88 -0.11 -2.69
C GLU A 193 0.82 0.82 -3.91
N ILE A 194 1.83 0.77 -4.80
CA ILE A 194 1.86 1.50 -6.07
C ILE A 194 1.57 0.54 -7.22
N PHE A 195 2.36 -0.54 -7.34
CA PHE A 195 2.17 -1.62 -8.30
C PHE A 195 1.20 -2.67 -7.73
N VAL A 196 -0.07 -2.27 -7.57
CA VAL A 196 -1.10 -3.01 -6.84
C VAL A 196 -1.45 -4.35 -7.51
N ILE A 197 -1.49 -5.41 -6.71
CA ILE A 197 -2.28 -6.63 -6.98
C ILE A 197 -3.13 -6.96 -5.75
N SER A 198 -4.14 -7.81 -5.92
CA SER A 198 -4.97 -8.29 -4.80
C SER A 198 -5.24 -9.78 -4.90
N ASP A 199 -5.13 -10.50 -3.80
CA ASP A 199 -5.54 -11.91 -3.71
C ASP A 199 -7.02 -12.09 -3.30
N LEU A 200 -7.84 -11.03 -3.31
CA LEU A 200 -9.28 -11.12 -3.08
C LEU A 200 -10.02 -11.91 -4.16
N ASP A 201 -9.58 -11.82 -5.42
CA ASP A 201 -10.18 -12.59 -6.52
C ASP A 201 -9.86 -14.10 -6.42
N TYR A 202 -10.59 -14.90 -7.19
CA TYR A 202 -10.44 -16.36 -7.12
C TYR A 202 -9.13 -16.88 -7.73
N ALA A 203 -8.61 -16.25 -8.79
CA ALA A 203 -7.40 -16.70 -9.47
C ALA A 203 -6.15 -16.41 -8.62
N LEU A 204 -5.97 -15.17 -8.15
CA LEU A 204 -4.84 -14.81 -7.30
C LEU A 204 -4.99 -15.31 -5.88
N GLY A 205 -6.22 -15.36 -5.35
CA GLY A 205 -6.52 -15.98 -4.06
C GLY A 205 -6.04 -17.42 -3.92
N ASN A 206 -6.03 -18.18 -5.02
CA ASN A 206 -5.50 -19.54 -5.07
C ASN A 206 -4.05 -19.64 -5.58
N ALA A 207 -3.41 -18.58 -6.07
CA ALA A 207 -2.07 -18.60 -6.69
C ALA A 207 -0.97 -18.02 -5.78
N GLN A 208 -0.93 -18.45 -4.51
CA GLN A 208 -0.10 -17.86 -3.46
C GLN A 208 1.40 -17.99 -3.69
N TYR A 209 1.87 -18.97 -4.48
CA TYR A 209 3.26 -19.00 -4.95
C TYR A 209 3.57 -17.80 -5.86
N GLY A 210 2.67 -17.47 -6.79
CA GLY A 210 2.81 -16.28 -7.61
C GLY A 210 2.71 -14.98 -6.82
N VAL A 211 1.75 -14.88 -5.89
CA VAL A 211 1.56 -13.68 -5.04
C VAL A 211 2.78 -13.45 -4.12
N SER A 212 3.41 -14.53 -3.62
CA SER A 212 4.65 -14.44 -2.83
C SER A 212 5.86 -14.08 -3.70
N HIS A 213 5.99 -14.69 -4.89
CA HIS A 213 7.04 -14.36 -5.85
C HIS A 213 6.96 -12.90 -6.33
N TYR A 214 5.76 -12.35 -6.48
CA TYR A 214 5.56 -10.93 -6.78
C TYR A 214 6.13 -10.04 -5.68
N TYR A 215 5.86 -10.34 -4.41
CA TYR A 215 6.42 -9.58 -3.29
C TYR A 215 7.95 -9.70 -3.21
N ASP A 216 8.48 -10.91 -3.43
CA ASP A 216 9.93 -11.14 -3.46
C ASP A 216 10.59 -10.38 -4.63
N MET A 217 9.94 -10.27 -5.79
CA MET A 217 10.40 -9.47 -6.92
C MET A 217 10.41 -7.96 -6.58
N LEU A 218 9.38 -7.44 -5.91
CA LEU A 218 9.38 -6.04 -5.43
C LEU A 218 10.49 -5.78 -4.40
N ALA A 219 10.78 -6.73 -3.51
CA ALA A 219 11.88 -6.63 -2.54
C ALA A 219 13.27 -6.74 -3.19
N GLU A 220 13.41 -7.54 -4.24
CA GLU A 220 14.67 -7.74 -4.99
C GLU A 220 15.05 -6.47 -5.75
N ASN A 221 14.04 -5.79 -6.31
CA ASN A 221 14.19 -4.56 -7.08
C ASN A 221 13.97 -3.28 -6.25
N ALA A 222 13.81 -3.39 -4.92
CA ALA A 222 13.55 -2.26 -4.02
C ALA A 222 14.57 -1.12 -4.12
N PHE A 223 15.82 -1.44 -4.46
CA PHE A 223 16.92 -0.49 -4.65
C PHE A 223 17.54 -0.64 -6.07
N GLY A 224 16.79 -1.20 -7.02
CA GLY A 224 17.20 -1.36 -8.41
C GLY A 224 16.77 -0.18 -9.28
N ASN A 225 16.83 -0.35 -10.60
CA ASN A 225 16.36 0.67 -11.54
C ASN A 225 14.84 0.57 -11.78
N TYR A 226 14.15 1.72 -11.73
CA TYR A 226 12.70 1.85 -11.98
C TYR A 226 12.26 1.25 -13.33
N ARG A 227 13.03 1.43 -14.41
CA ARG A 227 12.67 0.92 -15.75
C ARG A 227 12.74 -0.61 -15.83
N GLU A 228 13.68 -1.23 -15.11
CA GLU A 228 13.70 -2.68 -14.96
C GLU A 228 12.56 -3.19 -14.08
N LEU A 229 12.28 -2.50 -12.97
CA LEU A 229 11.17 -2.84 -12.08
C LEU A 229 9.82 -2.78 -12.82
N LEU A 230 9.61 -1.73 -13.62
CA LEU A 230 8.38 -1.56 -14.40
C LEU A 230 8.14 -2.76 -15.34
N GLU A 231 9.16 -3.23 -16.05
CA GLU A 231 9.08 -4.41 -16.92
C GLU A 231 8.89 -5.72 -16.13
N LYS A 232 9.60 -5.88 -15.01
CA LYS A 232 9.42 -7.04 -14.11
C LYS A 232 8.02 -7.09 -13.51
N VAL A 233 7.36 -5.93 -13.34
CA VAL A 233 5.92 -5.81 -13.02
C VAL A 233 5.05 -6.14 -14.24
N THR A 234 5.32 -5.55 -15.41
CA THR A 234 4.58 -5.80 -16.68
C THR A 234 4.48 -7.30 -16.99
N LEU A 235 5.61 -8.00 -16.93
CA LEU A 235 5.71 -9.41 -17.27
C LEU A 235 5.29 -10.35 -16.14
N HIS A 236 5.01 -9.86 -14.92
CA HIS A 236 4.66 -10.76 -13.84
C HIS A 236 3.26 -11.35 -14.05
N PRO A 237 3.07 -12.68 -14.09
CA PRO A 237 1.79 -13.28 -14.44
C PRO A 237 0.68 -12.98 -13.42
N THR A 238 1.00 -12.57 -12.18
CA THR A 238 -0.03 -12.08 -11.24
C THR A 238 -0.56 -10.70 -11.62
N MET A 239 0.30 -9.78 -12.07
CA MET A 239 -0.11 -8.49 -12.62
C MET A 239 -0.86 -8.70 -13.95
N GLY A 240 -0.38 -9.63 -14.77
CA GLY A 240 -1.04 -10.05 -16.01
C GLY A 240 -2.45 -10.61 -15.81
N ILE A 241 -2.69 -11.34 -14.71
CA ILE A 241 -4.03 -11.77 -14.28
C ILE A 241 -4.84 -10.58 -13.75
N TYR A 242 -4.25 -9.76 -12.86
CA TYR A 242 -4.97 -8.70 -12.13
C TYR A 242 -5.51 -7.60 -13.04
N LEU A 243 -4.75 -7.23 -14.09
CA LEU A 243 -5.09 -6.18 -15.06
C LEU A 243 -5.32 -6.71 -16.48
N SER A 244 -5.73 -7.98 -16.62
CA SER A 244 -6.16 -8.60 -17.88
C SER A 244 -5.16 -8.57 -19.05
N MET A 245 -3.86 -8.31 -18.82
CA MET A 245 -2.83 -8.37 -19.86
C MET A 245 -2.56 -9.81 -20.33
N VAL A 246 -2.72 -10.81 -19.45
CA VAL A 246 -2.52 -12.20 -19.85
C VAL A 246 -3.65 -12.66 -20.78
N ARG A 247 -3.28 -13.13 -21.97
CA ARG A 247 -4.20 -13.46 -23.07
C ARG A 247 -4.97 -12.24 -23.61
N ASN A 248 -4.45 -11.03 -23.44
CA ASN A 248 -4.88 -9.86 -24.20
C ASN A 248 -4.49 -10.03 -25.68
N GLN A 249 -5.39 -9.73 -26.62
CA GLN A 249 -5.18 -9.97 -28.05
C GLN A 249 -5.62 -8.82 -28.96
N LYS A 250 -4.97 -8.73 -30.12
CA LYS A 250 -5.27 -7.77 -31.19
C LYS A 250 -6.74 -7.80 -31.61
N ALA A 251 -7.20 -6.65 -32.12
CA ALA A 251 -8.58 -6.47 -32.50
C ALA A 251 -9.04 -7.49 -33.57
N ASN A 252 -10.20 -8.10 -33.35
CA ASN A 252 -10.86 -8.95 -34.34
C ASN A 252 -12.33 -8.51 -34.48
N PRO A 253 -12.65 -7.59 -35.41
CA PRO A 253 -14.00 -7.06 -35.59
C PRO A 253 -15.05 -8.13 -35.92
N ALA A 254 -14.68 -9.24 -36.56
CA ALA A 254 -15.60 -10.34 -36.89
C ALA A 254 -16.01 -11.16 -35.65
N LEU A 255 -15.21 -11.13 -34.59
CA LEU A 255 -15.51 -11.72 -33.28
C LEU A 255 -15.87 -10.65 -32.22
N GLN A 256 -15.99 -9.39 -32.63
CA GLN A 256 -16.17 -8.20 -31.77
C GLN A 256 -15.07 -7.98 -30.71
N ILE A 257 -13.90 -8.63 -30.87
CA ILE A 257 -12.79 -8.54 -29.91
C ILE A 257 -12.02 -7.22 -30.12
N ARG A 258 -11.64 -6.59 -29.01
CA ARG A 258 -10.72 -5.45 -28.91
C ARG A 258 -9.61 -5.81 -27.92
N PRO A 259 -8.43 -5.17 -27.99
CA PRO A 259 -7.45 -5.22 -26.90
C PRO A 259 -8.08 -4.78 -25.58
N ASP A 260 -7.73 -5.45 -24.49
CA ASP A 260 -8.05 -5.04 -23.13
C ASP A 260 -7.16 -3.84 -22.75
N GLU A 261 -7.78 -2.81 -22.18
CA GLU A 261 -7.15 -1.53 -21.85
C GLU A 261 -6.67 -1.43 -20.39
N ASN A 262 -7.02 -2.36 -19.51
CA ASN A 262 -6.84 -2.20 -18.06
C ASN A 262 -5.36 -2.02 -17.68
N TYR A 263 -4.48 -2.94 -18.12
CA TYR A 263 -3.04 -2.78 -17.89
C TYR A 263 -2.47 -1.51 -18.54
N ALA A 264 -2.86 -1.22 -19.79
CA ALA A 264 -2.42 -0.03 -20.52
C ALA A 264 -2.84 1.29 -19.85
N ARG A 265 -3.99 1.29 -19.17
CA ARG A 265 -4.49 2.42 -18.39
C ARG A 265 -3.70 2.59 -17.12
N GLU A 266 -3.60 1.57 -16.27
CA GLU A 266 -2.99 1.74 -14.95
C GLU A 266 -1.45 1.86 -15.00
N VAL A 267 -0.78 1.26 -16.00
CA VAL A 267 0.66 1.48 -16.20
C VAL A 267 0.98 2.95 -16.51
N LEU A 268 0.09 3.66 -17.21
CA LEU A 268 0.21 5.10 -17.41
C LEU A 268 -0.28 5.89 -16.19
N GLN A 269 -1.45 5.54 -15.66
CA GLN A 269 -2.21 6.35 -14.71
C GLN A 269 -1.74 6.25 -13.26
N LEU A 270 -1.44 5.04 -12.78
CA LEU A 270 -1.16 4.76 -11.37
C LEU A 270 0.32 4.44 -11.14
N PHE A 271 0.99 3.83 -12.11
CA PHE A 271 2.36 3.32 -11.93
C PHE A 271 3.46 4.28 -12.42
N SER A 272 3.13 5.24 -13.31
CA SER A 272 4.16 6.00 -14.04
C SER A 272 3.92 7.50 -14.20
N VAL A 273 2.94 7.94 -15.02
CA VAL A 273 2.88 9.34 -15.50
C VAL A 273 1.70 10.13 -14.98
N GLY A 274 0.66 9.50 -14.45
CA GLY A 274 -0.50 10.18 -13.87
C GLY A 274 -1.41 10.87 -14.90
N LEU A 275 -2.59 11.29 -14.43
CA LEU A 275 -3.64 11.89 -15.26
C LEU A 275 -3.24 13.19 -15.97
N TYR A 276 -2.42 14.02 -15.33
CA TYR A 276 -2.12 15.38 -15.78
C TYR A 276 -0.63 15.65 -15.88
N LYS A 277 -0.23 16.53 -16.82
CA LYS A 277 1.15 17.01 -16.97
C LYS A 277 1.62 17.71 -15.70
N LEU A 278 2.82 17.38 -15.24
CA LEU A 278 3.40 17.90 -13.99
C LEU A 278 4.59 18.82 -14.28
N ASN A 279 4.86 19.76 -13.37
CA ASN A 279 6.21 20.32 -13.20
C ASN A 279 7.09 19.33 -12.37
N ASP A 280 8.40 19.59 -12.30
CA ASP A 280 9.33 18.77 -11.49
C ASP A 280 9.01 18.83 -9.97
N ARG A 281 8.18 19.78 -9.55
CA ARG A 281 7.68 19.97 -8.18
C ARG A 281 6.44 19.09 -7.86
N GLY A 282 5.93 18.34 -8.84
CA GLY A 282 4.77 17.44 -8.67
C GLY A 282 3.41 18.14 -8.60
N GLU A 283 3.30 19.30 -9.23
CA GLU A 283 2.10 20.13 -9.36
C GLU A 283 1.57 20.10 -10.80
N ALA A 284 0.25 20.12 -10.97
CA ALA A 284 -0.37 19.97 -12.28
C ALA A 284 -0.29 21.26 -13.13
N LEU A 285 -0.07 21.11 -14.44
CA LEU A 285 0.19 22.23 -15.35
C LEU A 285 -0.97 22.49 -16.34
N PRO A 286 -1.51 23.72 -16.41
CA PRO A 286 -1.51 24.75 -15.36
C PRO A 286 -2.47 24.37 -14.22
N LEU A 287 -2.16 24.78 -12.99
CA LEU A 287 -2.89 24.34 -11.79
C LEU A 287 -4.41 24.60 -11.83
N ALA A 288 -4.83 25.70 -12.46
CA ALA A 288 -6.25 26.09 -12.56
C ALA A 288 -7.04 25.34 -13.64
N ASN A 289 -6.37 24.69 -14.60
CA ASN A 289 -7.01 23.86 -15.63
C ASN A 289 -6.01 22.81 -16.17
N PRO A 290 -5.73 21.74 -15.41
CA PRO A 290 -4.69 20.76 -15.71
C PRO A 290 -4.80 20.13 -17.11
N ILE A 291 -3.69 20.10 -17.85
CA ILE A 291 -3.60 19.46 -19.16
C ILE A 291 -3.43 17.94 -18.96
N PRO A 292 -4.30 17.09 -19.55
CA PRO A 292 -4.11 15.63 -19.49
C PRO A 292 -2.77 15.18 -20.08
N THR A 293 -2.16 14.17 -19.45
CA THR A 293 -0.88 13.59 -19.90
C THR A 293 -1.04 12.84 -21.22
N TYR A 294 -2.14 12.12 -21.37
CA TYR A 294 -2.47 11.25 -22.50
C TYR A 294 -3.97 11.33 -22.83
N SER A 295 -4.39 10.66 -23.91
CA SER A 295 -5.79 10.59 -24.36
C SER A 295 -6.32 9.14 -24.30
N GLN A 296 -7.62 8.95 -24.46
CA GLN A 296 -8.21 7.61 -24.61
C GLN A 296 -7.58 6.84 -25.78
N ASN A 297 -7.37 7.49 -26.93
CA ASN A 297 -6.69 6.90 -28.09
C ASN A 297 -5.26 6.43 -27.75
N THR A 298 -4.57 7.14 -26.83
CA THR A 298 -3.25 6.74 -26.33
C THR A 298 -3.33 5.47 -25.49
N VAL A 299 -4.36 5.33 -24.64
CA VAL A 299 -4.61 4.08 -23.90
C VAL A 299 -4.91 2.93 -24.87
N GLU A 300 -5.72 3.16 -25.91
CA GLU A 300 -5.99 2.16 -26.96
C GLU A 300 -4.72 1.76 -27.73
N ASP A 301 -3.80 2.69 -28.00
CA ASP A 301 -2.54 2.41 -28.67
C ASP A 301 -1.52 1.68 -27.76
N PHE A 302 -1.47 1.99 -26.45
CA PHE A 302 -0.70 1.19 -25.49
C PHE A 302 -1.36 -0.19 -25.26
N ALA A 303 -2.69 -0.31 -25.29
CA ALA A 303 -3.39 -1.59 -25.17
C ALA A 303 -2.97 -2.56 -26.27
N LYS A 304 -2.76 -2.06 -27.51
CA LYS A 304 -2.20 -2.84 -28.62
C LYS A 304 -0.78 -3.35 -28.34
N VAL A 305 0.09 -2.55 -27.71
CA VAL A 305 1.45 -3.00 -27.30
C VAL A 305 1.36 -4.23 -26.41
N PHE A 306 0.49 -4.19 -25.40
CA PHE A 306 0.36 -5.25 -24.40
C PHE A 306 -0.52 -6.43 -24.86
N THR A 307 -0.71 -6.62 -26.18
CA THR A 307 -1.35 -7.82 -26.75
C THR A 307 -0.34 -8.92 -27.07
N GLY A 308 -0.80 -10.17 -27.12
CA GLY A 308 -0.01 -11.35 -27.52
C GLY A 308 0.69 -12.08 -26.37
N TRP A 309 0.58 -11.60 -25.13
CA TRP A 309 1.25 -12.17 -23.95
C TRP A 309 0.44 -13.31 -23.32
N ASN A 310 1.11 -14.38 -22.91
CA ASN A 310 0.51 -15.58 -22.32
C ASN A 310 1.42 -16.15 -21.21
N PHE A 311 0.93 -17.11 -20.42
CA PHE A 311 1.77 -17.77 -19.40
C PHE A 311 2.88 -18.60 -20.06
N ALA A 312 4.09 -18.61 -19.49
CA ALA A 312 5.21 -19.40 -20.00
C ALA A 312 4.95 -20.92 -20.04
N ASP A 313 4.09 -21.43 -19.15
CA ASP A 313 3.67 -22.84 -19.10
C ASP A 313 2.48 -23.18 -20.01
N SER A 314 1.96 -22.21 -20.79
CA SER A 314 0.90 -22.41 -21.79
C SER A 314 1.25 -23.41 -22.91
N SER A 315 2.54 -23.80 -23.01
CA SER A 315 3.09 -24.61 -24.10
C SER A 315 2.84 -23.99 -25.49
N GLY A 316 2.72 -22.65 -25.56
CA GLY A 316 2.37 -21.91 -26.77
C GLY A 316 1.00 -22.30 -27.32
N THR A 317 0.02 -22.51 -26.44
CA THR A 317 -1.39 -22.62 -26.80
C THR A 317 -2.15 -21.48 -26.13
N TRP A 318 -2.71 -20.59 -26.95
CA TRP A 318 -3.40 -19.38 -26.51
C TRP A 318 -4.37 -19.65 -25.36
N VAL A 319 -5.22 -20.67 -25.51
CA VAL A 319 -6.10 -21.18 -24.44
C VAL A 319 -5.72 -22.62 -24.10
N SER A 320 -4.67 -22.79 -23.29
CA SER A 320 -4.34 -24.07 -22.66
C SER A 320 -5.19 -24.31 -21.41
N ASN A 321 -5.66 -25.56 -21.26
CA ASN A 321 -6.25 -26.12 -20.03
C ASN A 321 -5.19 -26.78 -19.12
N ASP A 322 -4.03 -27.13 -19.68
CA ASP A 322 -2.94 -27.86 -19.01
C ASP A 322 -1.93 -26.91 -18.35
N LEU A 323 -2.39 -25.73 -17.92
CA LEU A 323 -1.58 -24.80 -17.12
C LEU A 323 -1.26 -25.41 -15.76
N THR A 324 -0.08 -25.12 -15.23
CA THR A 324 0.29 -25.45 -13.85
C THR A 324 -0.67 -24.73 -12.91
N PRO A 325 -1.46 -25.45 -12.09
CA PRO A 325 -2.33 -24.81 -11.12
C PRO A 325 -1.51 -24.07 -10.07
N TYR A 326 -1.91 -22.85 -9.73
CA TYR A 326 -1.43 -22.06 -8.59
C TYR A 326 0.04 -21.56 -8.66
N ASP A 327 0.90 -22.18 -9.46
CA ASP A 327 2.23 -21.67 -9.79
C ASP A 327 2.14 -20.57 -10.84
N LYS A 328 2.42 -19.32 -10.45
CA LYS A 328 2.43 -18.14 -11.34
C LYS A 328 3.68 -17.29 -11.03
N ARG A 329 4.85 -17.92 -11.18
CA ARG A 329 6.17 -17.32 -10.91
C ARG A 329 6.96 -16.94 -12.17
N LEU A 330 6.83 -17.74 -13.23
CA LEU A 330 7.51 -17.48 -14.50
C LEU A 330 6.91 -16.24 -15.18
N ALA A 331 7.77 -15.35 -15.66
CA ALA A 331 7.37 -14.20 -16.48
C ALA A 331 6.50 -14.63 -17.68
N MET A 332 5.56 -13.78 -18.07
CA MET A 332 4.78 -13.97 -19.30
C MET A 332 5.70 -13.92 -20.52
N ILE A 333 5.31 -14.62 -21.58
CA ILE A 333 5.99 -14.65 -22.88
C ILE A 333 5.00 -14.29 -23.98
N ALA A 334 5.47 -13.77 -25.11
CA ALA A 334 4.65 -13.61 -26.29
C ALA A 334 4.38 -14.97 -26.98
N ASP A 335 3.16 -15.16 -27.50
CA ASP A 335 2.76 -16.41 -28.17
C ASP A 335 3.14 -16.39 -29.67
N TYR A 336 4.27 -17.04 -29.98
CA TYR A 336 4.81 -17.20 -31.34
C TYR A 336 4.58 -18.59 -31.96
N ASN A 337 3.68 -19.42 -31.39
CA ASN A 337 3.31 -20.69 -32.03
C ASN A 337 2.43 -20.53 -33.28
N THR A 338 2.05 -19.29 -33.62
CA THR A 338 1.42 -18.90 -34.88
C THR A 338 2.32 -17.91 -35.64
N PRO A 339 2.31 -17.90 -36.99
CA PRO A 339 3.05 -16.91 -37.77
C PRO A 339 2.64 -15.47 -37.42
N VAL A 340 3.54 -14.50 -37.53
CA VAL A 340 3.31 -13.10 -37.11
C VAL A 340 2.05 -12.44 -37.74
N SER A 341 1.62 -12.87 -38.92
CA SER A 341 0.34 -12.48 -39.52
C SER A 341 -0.87 -12.85 -38.65
N ASP A 342 -0.85 -14.05 -38.10
CA ASP A 342 -1.95 -14.73 -37.42
C ASP A 342 -1.75 -14.78 -35.89
N SER A 343 -0.64 -14.21 -35.40
CA SER A 343 -0.32 -14.05 -33.98
C SER A 343 -1.35 -13.20 -33.23
N TYR A 344 -1.35 -13.30 -31.90
CA TYR A 344 -2.27 -12.53 -31.06
C TYR A 344 -1.78 -11.09 -30.77
N HIS A 345 -0.55 -10.73 -31.16
CA HIS A 345 0.00 -9.38 -31.02
C HIS A 345 -0.44 -8.45 -32.17
N ASP A 346 -0.78 -7.21 -31.85
CA ASP A 346 -1.20 -6.17 -32.79
C ASP A 346 0.03 -5.47 -33.41
N THR A 347 0.39 -5.81 -34.63
CA THR A 347 1.53 -5.23 -35.36
C THR A 347 1.20 -3.93 -36.11
N THR A 348 0.10 -3.24 -35.81
CA THR A 348 -0.20 -1.93 -36.40
C THR A 348 0.69 -0.82 -35.81
N THR A 349 0.74 0.34 -36.49
CA THR A 349 1.41 1.55 -35.98
C THR A 349 0.64 2.14 -34.79
N LYS A 350 1.36 2.53 -33.74
CA LYS A 350 0.81 2.99 -32.46
C LYS A 350 1.36 4.38 -32.13
N ILE A 351 0.56 5.25 -31.52
CA ILE A 351 0.93 6.61 -31.09
C ILE A 351 1.06 6.63 -29.56
N LEU A 352 2.31 6.61 -29.09
CA LEU A 352 2.64 6.56 -27.67
C LEU A 352 2.68 7.97 -27.04
N LEU A 353 3.21 8.10 -25.82
CA LEU A 353 3.29 9.38 -25.11
C LEU A 353 4.09 10.41 -25.92
N ASN A 354 3.66 11.67 -25.82
CA ASN A 354 4.17 12.81 -26.58
C ASN A 354 4.11 12.65 -28.11
N GLY A 355 3.29 11.72 -28.63
CA GLY A 355 3.08 11.53 -30.06
C GLY A 355 4.16 10.69 -30.75
N ALA A 356 4.99 9.97 -29.99
CA ALA A 356 6.01 9.08 -30.55
C ALA A 356 5.35 7.95 -31.36
N GLN A 357 5.78 7.77 -32.61
CA GLN A 357 5.24 6.74 -33.50
C GLN A 357 6.02 5.44 -33.35
N LEU A 358 5.38 4.42 -32.80
CA LEU A 358 5.90 3.06 -32.76
C LEU A 358 5.41 2.32 -34.00
N MET A 359 6.34 1.93 -34.87
CA MET A 359 6.08 1.12 -36.06
C MET A 359 6.58 -0.29 -35.82
N SER A 360 5.67 -1.21 -35.52
CA SER A 360 6.04 -2.59 -35.19
C SER A 360 6.80 -3.26 -36.33
N SER A 361 7.90 -3.93 -35.98
CA SER A 361 8.83 -4.49 -36.96
C SER A 361 8.27 -5.78 -37.56
N ALA A 362 7.57 -5.67 -38.69
CA ALA A 362 7.08 -6.81 -39.48
C ALA A 362 8.21 -7.74 -40.03
N SER A 363 9.47 -7.38 -39.80
CA SER A 363 10.67 -8.20 -40.06
C SER A 363 11.33 -8.77 -38.80
N SER A 364 10.85 -8.43 -37.60
CA SER A 364 11.33 -9.00 -36.34
C SER A 364 10.76 -10.40 -36.10
N SER A 365 11.52 -11.21 -35.35
CA SER A 365 11.05 -12.45 -34.75
C SER A 365 10.35 -12.26 -33.41
N THR A 366 10.47 -11.08 -32.80
CA THR A 366 10.03 -10.75 -31.44
C THR A 366 9.22 -9.43 -31.38
N PRO A 367 8.29 -9.14 -32.31
CA PRO A 367 7.64 -7.83 -32.39
C PRO A 367 6.88 -7.42 -31.11
N ALA A 368 6.39 -8.36 -30.29
CA ALA A 368 5.71 -8.03 -29.04
C ALA A 368 6.68 -7.58 -27.93
N GLU A 369 7.85 -8.21 -27.82
CA GLU A 369 8.94 -7.77 -26.96
C GLU A 369 9.49 -6.42 -27.44
N ASP A 370 9.80 -6.29 -28.74
CA ASP A 370 10.34 -5.06 -29.36
C ASP A 370 9.41 -3.85 -29.12
N ASP A 371 8.10 -4.02 -29.35
CA ASP A 371 7.09 -2.97 -29.13
C ASP A 371 6.90 -2.66 -27.63
N MET A 372 7.02 -3.65 -26.75
CA MET A 372 6.92 -3.46 -25.29
C MET A 372 8.13 -2.72 -24.73
N GLU A 373 9.34 -3.10 -25.10
CA GLU A 373 10.58 -2.44 -24.67
C GLU A 373 10.54 -0.95 -25.03
N ALA A 374 10.20 -0.63 -26.30
CA ALA A 374 10.04 0.73 -26.78
C ALA A 374 8.93 1.53 -26.05
N ALA A 375 7.85 0.86 -25.63
CA ALA A 375 6.76 1.48 -24.89
C ALA A 375 7.11 1.76 -23.42
N LEU A 376 7.80 0.83 -22.75
CA LEU A 376 8.27 1.03 -21.38
C LEU A 376 9.41 2.08 -21.32
N ASP A 377 10.24 2.16 -22.35
CA ASP A 377 11.22 3.25 -22.55
C ASP A 377 10.54 4.60 -22.77
N ASN A 378 9.49 4.66 -23.59
CA ASN A 378 8.68 5.87 -23.80
C ASN A 378 7.98 6.33 -22.50
N ILE A 379 7.59 5.40 -21.63
CA ILE A 379 7.08 5.70 -20.29
C ILE A 379 8.20 6.22 -19.39
N ALA A 380 9.29 5.47 -19.17
CA ALA A 380 10.33 5.84 -18.21
C ALA A 380 11.11 7.12 -18.60
N SER A 381 11.21 7.42 -19.89
CA SER A 381 11.77 8.70 -20.38
C SER A 381 10.84 9.90 -20.18
N HIS A 382 9.54 9.70 -19.96
CA HIS A 382 8.56 10.78 -19.80
C HIS A 382 8.86 11.68 -18.58
N PRO A 383 8.74 13.02 -18.68
CA PRO A 383 9.10 13.94 -17.59
C PRO A 383 8.29 13.70 -16.31
N ASN A 384 6.96 13.48 -16.41
CA ASN A 384 6.11 13.25 -15.23
C ASN A 384 6.58 12.13 -14.29
N VAL A 385 7.30 11.11 -14.76
CA VAL A 385 7.62 9.92 -13.94
C VAL A 385 8.39 10.29 -12.68
N ALA A 386 9.39 11.17 -12.80
CA ALA A 386 10.23 11.58 -11.69
C ALA A 386 9.43 12.26 -10.57
N PRO A 387 8.68 13.36 -10.79
CA PRO A 387 7.86 13.97 -9.74
C PRO A 387 6.69 13.11 -9.29
N PHE A 388 6.03 12.36 -10.19
CA PHE A 388 4.89 11.50 -9.84
C PHE A 388 5.32 10.38 -8.88
N PHE A 389 6.32 9.59 -9.26
CA PHE A 389 6.77 8.44 -8.48
C PHE A 389 7.48 8.88 -7.18
N SER A 390 8.25 9.97 -7.24
CA SER A 390 8.85 10.56 -6.04
C SER A 390 7.80 10.99 -5.02
N LYS A 391 6.73 11.68 -5.45
CA LYS A 391 5.63 12.12 -4.57
C LYS A 391 4.94 10.93 -3.89
N LEU A 392 4.67 9.85 -4.62
CA LEU A 392 4.09 8.62 -4.06
C LEU A 392 4.99 7.96 -3.01
N LEU A 393 6.30 7.83 -3.28
CA LEU A 393 7.25 7.27 -2.32
C LEU A 393 7.42 8.17 -1.09
N ILE A 394 7.51 9.49 -1.27
CA ILE A 394 7.58 10.46 -0.17
C ILE A 394 6.36 10.34 0.74
N GLN A 395 5.16 10.18 0.16
CA GLN A 395 3.92 9.91 0.90
C GLN A 395 3.96 8.57 1.64
N ARG A 396 4.52 7.50 1.04
CA ARG A 396 4.63 6.21 1.75
C ARG A 396 5.69 6.22 2.85
N PHE A 397 6.77 6.98 2.74
CA PHE A 397 7.86 6.97 3.72
C PHE A 397 7.78 8.07 4.79
N THR A 398 7.36 9.30 4.48
CA THR A 398 7.62 10.46 5.37
C THR A 398 6.39 11.30 5.71
N THR A 399 5.69 11.89 4.74
CA THR A 399 4.62 12.88 4.96
C THR A 399 3.52 12.79 3.90
N SER A 400 2.25 12.87 4.29
CA SER A 400 1.12 12.91 3.35
C SER A 400 1.12 14.18 2.49
N ASN A 401 1.78 15.24 2.97
CA ASN A 401 1.80 16.59 2.39
C ASN A 401 3.26 17.10 2.31
N PRO A 402 4.08 16.64 1.35
CA PRO A 402 5.42 17.17 1.14
C PRO A 402 5.39 18.56 0.49
N SER A 403 6.41 19.38 0.73
CA SER A 403 6.59 20.62 -0.04
C SER A 403 6.85 20.31 -1.53
N PRO A 404 6.42 21.19 -2.45
CA PRO A 404 6.80 21.08 -3.87
C PRO A 404 8.32 21.10 -4.06
N ASN A 405 9.07 21.88 -3.25
CA ASN A 405 10.54 21.84 -3.20
C ASN A 405 11.12 20.46 -2.80
N TYR A 406 10.47 19.68 -1.94
CA TYR A 406 10.93 18.35 -1.53
C TYR A 406 10.68 17.32 -2.64
N VAL A 407 9.52 17.38 -3.31
CA VAL A 407 9.27 16.58 -4.52
C VAL A 407 10.30 16.89 -5.60
N GLU A 408 10.61 18.17 -5.85
CA GLU A 408 11.61 18.62 -6.83
C GLU A 408 13.02 18.06 -6.56
N ARG A 409 13.49 18.07 -5.30
CA ARG A 409 14.80 17.50 -4.94
C ARG A 409 14.89 16.00 -5.18
N VAL A 410 13.85 15.25 -4.83
CA VAL A 410 13.82 13.79 -5.05
C VAL A 410 13.61 13.45 -6.52
N ALA A 411 12.82 14.23 -7.26
CA ALA A 411 12.64 14.08 -8.70
C ALA A 411 13.95 14.38 -9.49
N ALA A 412 14.77 15.32 -9.01
CA ALA A 412 16.11 15.54 -9.56
C ALA A 412 17.00 14.30 -9.39
N VAL A 413 17.03 13.69 -8.21
CA VAL A 413 17.78 12.44 -7.94
C VAL A 413 17.21 11.24 -8.72
N PHE A 414 15.89 11.20 -8.95
CA PHE A 414 15.29 10.20 -9.83
C PHE A 414 15.75 10.38 -11.28
N ASN A 415 15.87 11.62 -11.76
CA ASN A 415 16.31 11.91 -13.13
C ASN A 415 17.82 11.71 -13.36
N ASP A 416 18.66 11.94 -12.33
CA ASP A 416 20.10 11.64 -12.33
C ASP A 416 20.57 11.38 -10.89
N ASN A 417 21.03 10.15 -10.61
CA ASN A 417 21.61 9.76 -9.31
C ASN A 417 22.99 10.39 -9.00
N GLY A 418 23.48 11.28 -9.86
CA GLY A 418 24.80 11.89 -9.81
C GLY A 418 25.87 11.13 -10.59
N GLN A 419 25.51 10.00 -11.24
CA GLN A 419 26.37 9.25 -12.16
C GLN A 419 25.82 9.23 -13.61
N GLY A 420 24.72 9.93 -13.87
CA GLY A 420 24.03 9.94 -15.17
C GLY A 420 22.99 8.82 -15.34
N GLU A 421 22.61 8.12 -14.27
CA GLU A 421 21.58 7.08 -14.30
C GLU A 421 20.23 7.64 -13.82
N LYS A 422 19.19 7.45 -14.64
CA LYS A 422 17.79 7.75 -14.30
C LYS A 422 17.12 6.52 -13.70
N GLY A 423 16.40 6.70 -12.59
CA GLY A 423 15.51 5.71 -11.99
C GLY A 423 16.14 4.83 -10.89
N ASP A 424 17.33 5.16 -10.38
CA ASP A 424 17.96 4.47 -9.25
C ASP A 424 17.12 4.62 -7.97
N LEU A 425 16.43 3.55 -7.57
CA LEU A 425 15.55 3.55 -6.40
C LEU A 425 16.32 3.55 -5.07
N GLY A 426 17.59 3.13 -5.06
CA GLY A 426 18.48 3.23 -3.91
C GLY A 426 18.88 4.68 -3.61
N ALA A 427 19.25 5.44 -4.65
CA ALA A 427 19.50 6.87 -4.55
C ALA A 427 18.23 7.64 -4.19
N VAL A 428 17.08 7.30 -4.77
CA VAL A 428 15.79 7.95 -4.48
C VAL A 428 15.35 7.73 -3.03
N VAL A 429 15.40 6.50 -2.50
CA VAL A 429 15.01 6.27 -1.09
C VAL A 429 15.99 6.91 -0.09
N LYS A 430 17.29 7.00 -0.44
CA LYS A 430 18.28 7.77 0.32
C LYS A 430 17.94 9.27 0.32
N ALA A 431 17.61 9.85 -0.85
CA ALA A 431 17.22 11.25 -0.96
C ALA A 431 15.96 11.58 -0.14
N ILE A 432 14.96 10.70 -0.15
CA ILE A 432 13.74 10.81 0.66
C ILE A 432 14.08 10.84 2.16
N LEU A 433 14.83 9.85 2.65
CA LEU A 433 15.06 9.69 4.10
C LEU A 433 16.08 10.67 4.70
N LEU A 434 16.92 11.31 3.89
CA LEU A 434 17.91 12.30 4.32
C LEU A 434 17.50 13.75 4.05
N ASP A 435 16.32 13.99 3.46
CA ASP A 435 15.84 15.34 3.17
C ASP A 435 15.64 16.18 4.45
N GLN A 436 15.88 17.48 4.36
CA GLN A 436 15.71 18.37 5.51
C GLN A 436 14.24 18.50 5.96
N GLU A 437 13.27 18.31 5.07
CA GLU A 437 11.86 18.18 5.45
C GLU A 437 11.60 16.84 6.15
N ALA A 438 12.14 15.72 5.65
CA ALA A 438 12.03 14.42 6.30
C ALA A 438 12.56 14.44 7.73
N VAL A 439 13.74 15.02 7.95
CA VAL A 439 14.42 15.12 9.25
C VAL A 439 13.80 16.21 10.13
N ASN A 440 13.84 17.48 9.70
CA ASN A 440 13.51 18.66 10.51
C ASN A 440 12.06 19.16 10.33
N GLY A 441 11.29 18.63 9.37
CA GLY A 441 10.00 19.17 8.92
C GLY A 441 9.03 19.48 10.05
N LYS A 442 8.89 18.61 11.05
CA LYS A 442 7.97 18.81 12.19
C LYS A 442 8.31 19.99 13.11
N SER A 443 9.57 20.40 13.14
CA SER A 443 10.02 21.57 13.92
C SER A 443 9.76 22.90 13.21
N VAL A 444 9.49 22.86 11.90
CA VAL A 444 9.25 24.04 11.05
C VAL A 444 7.77 24.13 10.64
N ASN A 445 7.19 23.01 10.20
CA ASN A 445 5.79 22.83 9.82
C ASN A 445 5.08 21.90 10.85
N PRO A 446 4.15 22.42 11.68
CA PRO A 446 3.48 21.63 12.73
C PRO A 446 2.46 20.60 12.18
N ASP A 447 2.12 20.65 10.90
CA ASP A 447 1.25 19.70 10.20
C ASP A 447 2.02 18.76 9.25
N PHE A 448 3.37 18.84 9.19
CA PHE A 448 4.22 17.82 8.56
C PHE A 448 3.98 16.42 9.14
N GLY A 449 4.06 15.39 8.30
CA GLY A 449 3.94 13.99 8.69
C GLY A 449 2.80 13.26 7.97
N LYS A 450 2.58 11.99 8.32
CA LYS A 450 1.49 11.17 7.81
C LYS A 450 0.75 10.43 8.91
N VAL A 451 -0.44 9.95 8.61
CA VAL A 451 -1.11 8.96 9.45
C VAL A 451 -0.45 7.59 9.19
N LYS A 452 -0.17 6.83 10.25
CA LYS A 452 0.38 5.48 10.12
C LYS A 452 -0.74 4.54 9.68
N GLU A 453 -0.45 3.73 8.68
CA GLU A 453 -1.39 2.71 8.21
C GLU A 453 -1.66 1.67 9.31
N PRO A 454 -2.83 1.02 9.35
CA PRO A 454 -3.14 0.07 10.42
C PRO A 454 -2.14 -1.08 10.56
N LEU A 455 -1.61 -1.60 9.44
CA LEU A 455 -0.54 -2.62 9.49
C LEU A 455 0.75 -2.06 10.11
N MET A 456 1.14 -0.81 9.81
CA MET A 456 2.29 -0.16 10.45
C MET A 456 2.06 0.08 11.96
N GLN A 457 0.84 0.44 12.38
CA GLN A 457 0.54 0.62 13.81
C GLN A 457 0.71 -0.68 14.60
N LEU A 458 0.26 -1.82 14.06
CA LEU A 458 0.48 -3.13 14.68
C LEU A 458 1.95 -3.57 14.60
N ALA A 459 2.61 -3.36 13.46
CA ALA A 459 4.02 -3.71 13.29
C ALA A 459 4.93 -2.93 14.25
N GLN A 460 4.70 -1.62 14.43
CA GLN A 460 5.45 -0.83 15.41
C GLN A 460 5.18 -1.33 16.83
N LEU A 461 3.93 -1.65 17.20
CA LEU A 461 3.62 -2.20 18.52
C LEU A 461 4.37 -3.52 18.79
N TRP A 462 4.42 -4.41 17.81
CA TRP A 462 5.12 -5.69 17.93
C TRP A 462 6.65 -5.52 17.95
N ARG A 463 7.22 -4.64 17.13
CA ARG A 463 8.67 -4.36 17.10
C ARG A 463 9.17 -3.60 18.32
N ALA A 464 8.39 -2.67 18.86
CA ALA A 464 8.77 -1.88 20.03
C ALA A 464 8.91 -2.73 21.30
N PHE A 465 8.19 -3.84 21.39
CA PHE A 465 8.16 -4.73 22.55
C PHE A 465 8.62 -6.15 22.20
N ASP A 466 9.61 -6.29 21.29
CA ASP A 466 10.31 -7.54 20.93
C ASP A 466 9.37 -8.76 20.80
N ALA A 467 8.22 -8.59 20.15
CA ALA A 467 7.11 -9.53 20.21
C ALA A 467 7.49 -10.92 19.70
N GLN A 468 6.94 -11.95 20.33
CA GLN A 468 7.21 -13.36 20.02
C GLN A 468 5.93 -14.07 19.57
N PRO A 469 6.01 -15.08 18.68
CA PRO A 469 4.89 -15.97 18.40
C PRO A 469 4.39 -16.69 19.66
N GLY A 470 3.08 -16.95 19.71
CA GLY A 470 2.46 -17.64 20.85
C GLY A 470 2.93 -19.09 21.02
N SER A 471 2.74 -19.65 22.20
CA SER A 471 2.87 -21.11 22.41
C SER A 471 1.92 -21.85 21.45
N GLY A 472 2.38 -22.94 20.83
CA GLY A 472 1.57 -23.65 19.85
C GLY A 472 1.13 -22.82 18.62
N ALA A 473 1.75 -21.66 18.35
CA ALA A 473 1.57 -20.96 17.09
C ALA A 473 2.05 -21.85 15.93
N THR A 474 1.15 -22.16 15.00
CA THR A 474 1.45 -23.02 13.86
C THR A 474 2.57 -22.38 13.04
N ASN A 475 3.63 -23.15 12.77
CA ASN A 475 4.83 -22.67 12.08
C ASN A 475 5.49 -21.43 12.73
N ASN A 476 5.28 -21.19 14.04
CA ASN A 476 5.68 -19.97 14.76
C ASN A 476 5.13 -18.68 14.10
N SER A 477 3.85 -18.63 13.72
CA SER A 477 3.25 -17.44 13.10
C SER A 477 2.81 -16.34 14.08
N TYR A 478 2.89 -15.10 13.62
CA TYR A 478 2.35 -13.92 14.31
C TYR A 478 0.88 -13.74 13.96
N ARG A 479 0.02 -13.61 14.98
CA ARG A 479 -1.42 -13.45 14.82
C ARG A 479 -2.06 -12.80 16.04
N LEU A 480 -3.10 -12.02 15.79
CA LEU A 480 -4.01 -11.52 16.82
C LEU A 480 -4.86 -12.67 17.37
N TYR A 481 -5.44 -12.46 18.56
CA TYR A 481 -6.49 -13.34 19.07
C TYR A 481 -7.79 -13.27 18.22
N ALA A 482 -8.16 -12.07 17.75
CA ALA A 482 -9.45 -11.83 17.11
C ALA A 482 -9.60 -12.49 15.71
N LYS A 483 -8.51 -12.55 14.93
CA LYS A 483 -8.45 -13.09 13.56
C LYS A 483 -7.05 -13.61 13.23
N SER A 484 -6.99 -14.51 12.26
CA SER A 484 -5.75 -14.91 11.59
C SER A 484 -5.12 -13.76 10.79
N SER A 485 -3.83 -13.90 10.50
CA SER A 485 -2.97 -12.94 9.78
C SER A 485 -3.47 -12.59 8.37
N ASP A 486 -4.22 -13.49 7.75
CA ASP A 486 -4.84 -13.38 6.41
C ASP A 486 -6.25 -12.79 6.40
N ARG A 487 -6.76 -12.32 7.56
CA ARG A 487 -8.11 -11.72 7.72
C ARG A 487 -8.08 -10.39 8.47
N LEU A 488 -6.95 -9.70 8.48
CA LEU A 488 -6.76 -8.43 9.20
C LEU A 488 -7.53 -7.27 8.57
N GLU A 489 -7.90 -7.36 7.29
CA GLU A 489 -8.78 -6.40 6.64
C GLU A 489 -10.19 -6.39 7.26
N GLU A 490 -10.65 -7.51 7.84
CA GLU A 490 -11.91 -7.59 8.60
C GLU A 490 -11.85 -6.89 9.97
N VAL A 491 -10.65 -6.52 10.45
CA VAL A 491 -10.44 -5.89 11.77
C VAL A 491 -9.99 -4.44 11.62
N PHE A 492 -9.16 -4.16 10.62
CA PHE A 492 -8.42 -2.91 10.46
C PHE A 492 -8.69 -2.20 9.13
N GLY A 493 -9.28 -2.87 8.14
CA GLY A 493 -9.45 -2.35 6.77
C GLY A 493 -8.22 -2.49 5.85
N GLN A 494 -7.11 -3.10 6.30
CA GLN A 494 -5.90 -3.32 5.50
C GLN A 494 -5.31 -4.72 5.76
N ALA A 495 -4.82 -5.40 4.72
CA ALA A 495 -4.03 -6.63 4.81
C ALA A 495 -3.10 -6.78 3.58
N VAL A 496 -1.89 -7.31 3.76
CA VAL A 496 -0.85 -7.32 2.70
C VAL A 496 -1.29 -8.06 1.42
N LEU A 497 -1.18 -7.38 0.27
CA LEU A 497 -1.59 -7.85 -1.07
C LEU A 497 -3.06 -8.29 -1.17
N LYS A 498 -3.96 -7.64 -0.41
CA LYS A 498 -5.39 -7.99 -0.33
C LYS A 498 -6.28 -6.78 -0.59
N SER A 499 -5.90 -5.98 -1.58
CA SER A 499 -6.44 -4.65 -1.83
C SER A 499 -7.85 -4.66 -2.44
N PRO A 500 -8.78 -3.76 -2.05
CA PRO A 500 -10.16 -3.77 -2.54
C PRO A 500 -10.31 -3.31 -3.99
N SER A 501 -9.31 -2.62 -4.56
CA SER A 501 -9.33 -2.13 -5.95
C SER A 501 -7.93 -1.84 -6.49
N VAL A 502 -7.83 -1.54 -7.78
CA VAL A 502 -6.59 -1.09 -8.44
C VAL A 502 -6.03 0.21 -7.83
N PHE A 503 -6.88 1.04 -7.21
CA PHE A 503 -6.51 2.28 -6.51
C PHE A 503 -5.93 2.04 -5.10
N ASN A 504 -5.50 0.81 -4.83
CA ASN A 504 -5.14 0.29 -3.52
C ASN A 504 -6.27 0.41 -2.46
N PHE A 505 -5.92 0.38 -1.17
CA PHE A 505 -6.79 0.60 -0.02
C PHE A 505 -7.25 2.05 0.11
N PHE A 506 -6.43 3.00 -0.35
CA PHE A 506 -6.67 4.43 -0.19
C PHE A 506 -5.98 5.26 -1.28
N LEU A 507 -6.61 6.38 -1.64
CA LEU A 507 -6.16 7.28 -2.69
C LEU A 507 -5.04 8.22 -2.20
N PRO A 508 -3.95 8.42 -2.97
CA PRO A 508 -2.85 9.34 -2.64
C PRO A 508 -3.28 10.81 -2.40
N ASP A 509 -4.44 11.20 -2.91
CA ASP A 509 -5.04 12.54 -2.83
C ASP A 509 -6.33 12.59 -1.99
N ASN A 510 -6.62 11.57 -1.17
CA ASN A 510 -7.72 11.64 -0.21
C ASN A 510 -7.48 12.75 0.83
N LEU A 511 -8.43 13.70 0.92
CA LEU A 511 -8.37 14.84 1.84
C LEU A 511 -8.65 14.43 3.29
N LEU A 512 -8.02 15.13 4.24
CA LEU A 512 -8.25 14.99 5.69
C LEU A 512 -9.70 15.31 6.10
N ALA A 513 -10.32 16.27 5.39
CA ALA A 513 -11.73 16.65 5.50
C ALA A 513 -12.14 17.41 4.22
N SER A 514 -13.43 17.49 3.93
CA SER A 514 -13.96 18.05 2.68
C SER A 514 -13.66 19.54 2.45
N ASP A 515 -13.29 20.26 3.51
CA ASP A 515 -12.91 21.68 3.53
C ASP A 515 -11.40 21.90 3.79
N SER A 516 -10.62 20.81 3.83
CA SER A 516 -9.20 20.84 4.15
C SER A 516 -8.32 20.99 2.90
N SER A 517 -7.22 21.74 3.03
CA SER A 517 -6.13 21.76 2.06
C SER A 517 -5.04 20.73 2.34
N LEU A 518 -5.28 19.81 3.28
CA LEU A 518 -4.34 18.74 3.65
C LEU A 518 -4.88 17.38 3.23
N TYR A 519 -4.02 16.59 2.60
CA TYR A 519 -4.21 15.18 2.34
C TYR A 519 -3.96 14.35 3.60
N ALA A 520 -4.72 13.26 3.74
CA ALA A 520 -4.45 12.19 4.69
C ALA A 520 -4.93 10.87 4.06
N PRO A 521 -4.16 10.27 3.14
CA PRO A 521 -4.53 9.06 2.41
C PRO A 521 -5.05 7.95 3.33
N GLU A 522 -4.29 7.65 4.37
CA GLU A 522 -4.53 6.53 5.29
C GLU A 522 -5.83 6.69 6.10
N MET A 523 -6.34 7.92 6.25
CA MET A 523 -7.61 8.17 6.94
C MET A 523 -8.82 7.59 6.20
N GLN A 524 -8.73 7.35 4.90
CA GLN A 524 -9.82 6.78 4.09
C GLN A 524 -10.26 5.40 4.59
N ILE A 525 -9.34 4.62 5.19
CA ILE A 525 -9.64 3.31 5.80
C ILE A 525 -9.77 3.36 7.32
N MET A 526 -9.44 4.47 7.99
CA MET A 526 -9.54 4.62 9.44
C MET A 526 -10.93 5.10 9.89
N THR A 527 -11.96 4.35 9.49
CA THR A 527 -13.34 4.53 9.93
C THR A 527 -13.48 4.36 11.46
N GLU A 528 -14.53 4.91 12.06
CA GLU A 528 -14.80 4.75 13.50
C GLU A 528 -14.82 3.26 13.92
N ALA A 529 -15.41 2.39 13.10
CA ALA A 529 -15.47 0.95 13.33
C ALA A 529 -14.08 0.28 13.29
N ASN A 530 -13.22 0.67 12.33
CA ASN A 530 -11.86 0.13 12.21
C ASN A 530 -10.95 0.66 13.33
N VAL A 531 -11.09 1.94 13.71
CA VAL A 531 -10.34 2.53 14.83
C VAL A 531 -10.73 1.88 16.15
N ALA A 532 -12.03 1.70 16.42
CA ALA A 532 -12.50 1.01 17.63
C ALA A 532 -12.07 -0.46 17.67
N SER A 533 -12.17 -1.18 16.54
CA SER A 533 -11.71 -2.58 16.43
C SER A 533 -10.21 -2.72 16.64
N MET A 534 -9.42 -1.77 16.14
CA MET A 534 -7.98 -1.70 16.36
C MET A 534 -7.62 -1.34 17.82
N HIS A 535 -8.34 -0.43 18.46
CA HIS A 535 -8.18 -0.16 19.89
C HIS A 535 -8.52 -1.38 20.76
N ASN A 536 -9.58 -2.13 20.42
CA ASN A 536 -9.92 -3.39 21.09
C ASN A 536 -8.83 -4.45 20.92
N ALA A 537 -8.26 -4.58 19.71
CA ALA A 537 -7.15 -5.49 19.44
C ALA A 537 -5.87 -5.12 20.21
N PHE A 538 -5.52 -3.82 20.25
CA PHE A 538 -4.38 -3.33 21.03
C PHE A 538 -4.58 -3.48 22.54
N HIS A 539 -5.78 -3.19 23.07
CA HIS A 539 -6.12 -3.48 24.46
C HIS A 539 -5.90 -4.97 24.77
N GLN A 540 -6.47 -5.87 23.97
CA GLN A 540 -6.32 -7.31 24.19
C GLN A 540 -4.85 -7.77 24.09
N GLN A 541 -4.08 -7.22 23.15
CA GLN A 541 -2.64 -7.46 23.04
C GLN A 541 -1.88 -7.01 24.30
N ILE A 542 -2.22 -5.84 24.84
CA ILE A 542 -1.47 -5.20 25.94
C ILE A 542 -1.81 -5.79 27.31
N TYR A 543 -3.09 -6.00 27.64
CA TYR A 543 -3.48 -6.50 28.98
C TYR A 543 -3.50 -8.03 29.10
N THR A 544 -3.67 -8.79 28.00
CA THR A 544 -3.72 -10.27 28.03
C THR A 544 -2.51 -10.92 27.37
N PHE A 545 -2.07 -10.46 26.20
CA PHE A 545 -1.01 -11.14 25.44
C PHE A 545 0.35 -10.46 25.60
N ASN A 546 0.80 -10.37 26.85
CA ASN A 546 2.08 -9.77 27.25
C ASN A 546 2.92 -10.74 28.11
N SER A 547 4.20 -10.41 28.33
CA SER A 547 5.16 -11.23 29.08
C SER A 547 4.83 -11.44 30.57
N GLN A 548 3.96 -10.63 31.18
CA GLN A 548 3.56 -10.75 32.59
C GLN A 548 2.35 -11.67 32.79
N ASP A 549 1.46 -11.80 31.80
CA ASP A 549 0.35 -12.77 31.89
C ASP A 549 0.84 -14.19 31.57
N THR A 550 0.44 -15.16 32.39
CA THR A 550 0.65 -16.59 32.17
C THR A 550 -0.61 -17.32 31.70
N GLY A 551 -1.72 -16.60 31.52
CA GLY A 551 -2.96 -17.06 30.90
C GLY A 551 -3.05 -16.79 29.40
N GLY A 552 -4.30 -16.61 28.93
CA GLY A 552 -4.64 -16.40 27.53
C GLY A 552 -4.75 -17.67 26.69
N TRP A 553 -5.10 -17.51 25.41
CA TRP A 553 -4.96 -18.55 24.40
C TRP A 553 -3.50 -18.65 23.96
N ASP A 554 -2.91 -19.84 24.12
CA ASP A 554 -1.53 -20.17 23.73
C ASP A 554 -1.09 -19.49 22.42
N GLY A 555 -1.92 -19.60 21.38
CA GLY A 555 -1.53 -19.30 20.01
C GLY A 555 -1.37 -17.84 19.59
N ALA A 556 -1.66 -16.83 20.42
CA ALA A 556 -1.56 -15.43 20.03
C ALA A 556 -0.14 -14.85 20.20
N THR A 557 0.25 -13.88 19.35
CA THR A 557 1.49 -13.11 19.53
C THR A 557 1.57 -12.52 20.94
N ARG A 558 2.73 -12.59 21.60
CA ARG A 558 2.98 -12.04 22.93
C ARG A 558 4.03 -10.93 22.90
N ILE A 559 3.71 -9.76 23.47
CA ILE A 559 4.64 -8.62 23.60
C ILE A 559 5.44 -8.67 24.91
N ASN A 560 6.70 -8.24 24.89
CA ASN A 560 7.54 -8.12 26.08
C ASN A 560 7.41 -6.73 26.73
N ILE A 561 6.73 -6.66 27.87
CA ILE A 561 6.55 -5.42 28.63
C ILE A 561 7.45 -5.30 29.86
N ASP A 562 8.34 -6.26 30.11
CA ASP A 562 9.14 -6.37 31.34
C ASP A 562 9.95 -5.10 31.62
N LYS A 563 10.42 -4.42 30.57
CA LYS A 563 11.13 -3.14 30.68
C LYS A 563 10.23 -2.00 31.19
N ALA A 564 8.99 -1.94 30.72
CA ALA A 564 8.00 -0.97 31.20
C ALA A 564 7.61 -1.27 32.66
N VAL A 565 7.46 -2.56 33.03
CA VAL A 565 7.17 -2.99 34.41
C VAL A 565 8.33 -2.63 35.36
N GLN A 566 9.58 -2.82 34.92
CA GLN A 566 10.78 -2.40 35.67
C GLN A 566 10.80 -0.88 35.92
N LEU A 567 10.37 -0.07 34.93
CA LEU A 567 10.35 1.38 35.04
C LEU A 567 9.12 1.91 35.80
N ALA A 568 8.01 1.18 35.84
CA ALA A 568 6.74 1.64 36.38
C ALA A 568 6.76 2.26 37.81
N PRO A 569 7.65 1.88 38.75
CA PRO A 569 7.79 2.59 40.02
C PRO A 569 8.21 4.07 39.89
N ASP A 570 8.85 4.46 38.80
CA ASP A 570 9.15 5.84 38.40
C ASP A 570 8.28 6.20 37.19
N VAL A 571 7.17 6.91 37.47
CA VAL A 571 6.15 7.25 36.47
C VAL A 571 6.70 8.17 35.37
N ASP A 572 7.64 9.07 35.69
CA ASP A 572 8.26 9.94 34.70
C ASP A 572 9.23 9.16 33.81
N ALA A 573 10.04 8.25 34.38
CA ALA A 573 10.95 7.40 33.60
C ALA A 573 10.20 6.41 32.69
N LEU A 574 9.09 5.82 33.16
CA LEU A 574 8.21 4.98 32.32
C LEU A 574 7.64 5.77 31.14
N VAL A 575 7.10 6.97 31.40
CA VAL A 575 6.47 7.77 30.34
C VAL A 575 7.50 8.30 29.33
N GLU A 576 8.71 8.69 29.75
CA GLU A 576 9.76 9.09 28.78
C GLU A 576 10.34 7.92 27.98
N TYR A 577 10.45 6.72 28.56
CA TYR A 577 10.82 5.51 27.82
C TYR A 577 9.82 5.23 26.68
N LEU A 578 8.51 5.28 26.99
CA LEU A 578 7.45 5.10 25.98
C LEU A 578 7.37 6.29 25.00
N ASN A 579 7.68 7.50 25.43
CA ASN A 579 7.77 8.69 24.58
C ASN A 579 8.90 8.54 23.53
N LYS A 580 10.10 8.13 23.95
CA LYS A 580 11.22 7.79 23.04
C LYS A 580 10.79 6.73 22.01
N LEU A 581 10.30 5.60 22.52
CA LEU A 581 10.12 4.37 21.74
C LEU A 581 8.89 4.36 20.81
N LEU A 582 7.75 4.88 21.26
CA LEU A 582 6.49 4.82 20.52
C LEU A 582 6.16 6.13 19.78
N LEU A 583 6.64 7.26 20.31
CA LEU A 583 6.27 8.61 19.86
C LEU A 583 7.45 9.46 19.36
N ALA A 584 8.68 8.92 19.34
CA ALA A 584 9.89 9.66 18.95
C ALA A 584 10.02 11.03 19.66
N GLY A 585 9.73 11.06 20.97
CA GLY A 585 9.80 12.27 21.79
C GLY A 585 8.62 13.24 21.65
N SER A 586 7.63 12.97 20.78
CA SER A 586 6.58 13.93 20.41
C SER A 586 5.43 14.11 21.42
N LEU A 587 5.46 13.46 22.59
CA LEU A 587 4.42 13.60 23.62
C LEU A 587 4.36 15.02 24.20
N GLY A 588 3.29 15.76 23.91
CA GLY A 588 3.14 17.13 24.39
C GLY A 588 3.03 17.21 25.92
N ALA A 589 3.65 18.22 26.54
CA ALA A 589 3.73 18.34 28.01
C ALA A 589 2.37 18.26 28.75
N SER A 590 1.28 18.74 28.13
CA SER A 590 -0.08 18.58 28.66
C SER A 590 -0.53 17.11 28.68
N GLN A 591 -0.31 16.38 27.58
CA GLN A 591 -0.60 14.95 27.49
C GLN A 591 0.27 14.15 28.47
N LYS A 592 1.57 14.47 28.57
CA LYS A 592 2.46 13.88 29.58
C LYS A 592 1.89 14.06 30.98
N SER A 593 1.51 15.28 31.37
CA SER A 593 0.96 15.56 32.70
C SER A 593 -0.36 14.85 32.97
N ILE A 594 -1.24 14.68 31.97
CA ILE A 594 -2.47 13.90 32.13
C ILE A 594 -2.14 12.41 32.39
N ILE A 595 -1.23 11.83 31.60
CA ILE A 595 -0.82 10.44 31.72
C ILE A 595 -0.11 10.19 33.06
N THR A 596 0.89 11.00 33.44
CA THR A 596 1.63 10.79 34.71
C THR A 596 0.73 10.93 35.94
N ASN A 597 -0.20 11.90 35.95
CA ASN A 597 -1.17 12.05 37.05
C ASN A 597 -2.11 10.84 37.17
N HIS A 598 -2.53 10.23 36.06
CA HIS A 598 -3.38 9.03 36.06
C HIS A 598 -2.61 7.80 36.54
N LEU A 599 -1.44 7.54 35.95
CA LEU A 599 -0.59 6.39 36.29
C LEU A 599 -0.12 6.40 37.76
N ALA A 600 0.01 7.57 38.38
CA ALA A 600 0.29 7.72 39.80
C ALA A 600 -0.85 7.25 40.74
N THR A 601 -2.06 7.02 40.23
CA THR A 601 -3.18 6.47 41.01
C THR A 601 -3.19 4.94 41.01
N ILE A 602 -2.66 4.30 39.97
CA ILE A 602 -2.54 2.86 39.84
C ILE A 602 -1.44 2.37 40.78
N SER A 603 -1.70 1.30 41.56
CA SER A 603 -0.75 0.81 42.57
C SER A 603 0.14 -0.32 42.08
N ASP A 604 -0.41 -1.27 41.30
CA ASP A 604 0.38 -2.37 40.75
C ASP A 604 1.30 -1.90 39.61
N SER A 605 2.47 -2.54 39.46
CA SER A 605 3.48 -2.13 38.47
C SER A 605 3.28 -2.78 37.09
N SER A 606 2.59 -3.91 37.01
CA SER A 606 2.18 -4.51 35.74
C SER A 606 0.97 -3.75 35.17
N GLU A 607 -0.05 -3.53 36.00
CA GLU A 607 -1.23 -2.72 35.66
C GLU A 607 -0.82 -1.31 35.18
N ARG A 608 0.08 -0.63 35.91
CA ARG A 608 0.57 0.71 35.52
C ARG A 608 1.37 0.69 34.22
N ALA A 609 2.15 -0.37 33.95
CA ALA A 609 2.87 -0.51 32.69
C ALA A 609 1.92 -0.75 31.50
N GLN A 610 0.95 -1.65 31.67
CA GLN A 610 -0.09 -1.94 30.66
C GLN A 610 -0.90 -0.69 30.33
N GLU A 611 -1.36 0.04 31.34
CA GLU A 611 -2.08 1.31 31.17
C GLU A 611 -1.25 2.36 30.43
N ALA A 612 0.03 2.53 30.80
CA ALA A 612 0.91 3.51 30.16
C ALA A 612 1.12 3.23 28.67
N ILE A 613 1.30 1.95 28.31
CA ILE A 613 1.42 1.51 26.92
C ILE A 613 0.08 1.74 26.20
N PHE A 614 -1.05 1.31 26.78
CA PHE A 614 -2.36 1.44 26.14
C PHE A 614 -2.76 2.90 25.91
N LEU A 615 -2.60 3.79 26.89
CA LEU A 615 -2.92 5.21 26.73
C LEU A 615 -2.10 5.88 25.63
N ILE A 616 -0.82 5.50 25.47
CA ILE A 616 0.04 6.02 24.40
C ILE A 616 -0.35 5.43 23.04
N VAL A 617 -0.53 4.11 22.95
CA VAL A 617 -0.89 3.38 21.71
C VAL A 617 -2.30 3.75 21.21
N ALA A 618 -3.23 4.02 22.11
CA ALA A 618 -4.56 4.49 21.76
C ALA A 618 -4.56 5.95 21.25
N SER A 619 -3.57 6.76 21.64
CA SER A 619 -3.53 8.20 21.38
C SER A 619 -3.42 8.56 19.89
N ALA A 620 -3.86 9.78 19.56
CA ALA A 620 -3.62 10.40 18.26
C ALA A 620 -2.11 10.58 17.93
N GLY A 621 -1.23 10.61 18.95
CA GLY A 621 0.21 10.72 18.75
C GLY A 621 0.81 9.45 18.15
N PHE A 622 0.46 8.27 18.68
CA PHE A 622 0.96 6.99 18.14
C PHE A 622 0.48 6.73 16.71
N LYS A 623 -0.74 7.19 16.38
CA LYS A 623 -1.34 7.09 15.04
C LYS A 623 -0.69 7.97 13.98
N VAL A 624 0.18 8.90 14.36
CA VAL A 624 0.87 9.83 13.46
C VAL A 624 2.36 9.53 13.43
N GLN A 625 2.95 9.67 12.25
CA GLN A 625 4.38 9.74 11.99
C GLN A 625 4.70 11.19 11.62
N GLY A 626 5.71 11.81 12.24
CA GLY A 626 6.10 13.20 11.98
C GLY A 626 7.57 13.43 12.28
#